data_AF-A0A518C9X6-F1
#
_entry.id   AF-A0A518C9X6-F1
#
_cell.length_a   1.000
_cell.length_b   1.000
_cell.length_c   1.000
_cell.angle_alpha   90.00
_cell.angle_beta   90.00
_cell.angle_gamma   90.00
#
_symmetry.space_group_name_H-M   'P 1'
#
loop_
_entity.id
_entity.type
_entity.pdbx_description
1 polymer ?
#
loop_
_entity_poly.entity_id
_entity_poly.type
_entity_poly.pdbx_seq_one_letter_code
_entity_poly.pdbx_strand_id
1 'polypeptide(L)'
;MKASPLVQQIIKTPQLLHQHAALMEKLPPGKSIELVPQLVQAFHEHKLWPKDAACIIAVCRPTDEQLLDLLKDDGERCQKLGLHILARLIGNEDFKQRPHHALAHEALRLLQTEAVRPKRKQLKPLKDWAEAHVTEIDRISPP
;
A
#
# COMPACT_ATOMS: atom_id res chain seq x y z
N MET A 1 22.09 3.74 -0.90
CA MET A 1 22.02 2.62 0.07
C MET A 1 22.00 1.30 -0.69
N LYS A 2 22.66 0.23 -0.20
CA LYS A 2 22.55 -1.11 -0.80
C LYS A 2 21.26 -1.76 -0.31
N ALA A 3 20.43 -2.29 -1.22
CA ALA A 3 19.21 -3.01 -0.84
C ALA A 3 19.54 -4.28 -0.04
N SER A 4 18.66 -4.62 0.90
CA SER A 4 18.67 -5.83 1.72
C SER A 4 18.79 -7.07 0.84
N PRO A 5 19.50 -8.13 1.30
CA PRO A 5 19.60 -9.38 0.55
C PRO A 5 18.24 -9.95 0.11
N LEU A 6 17.21 -9.82 0.95
CA LEU A 6 15.86 -10.28 0.62
C LEU A 6 15.22 -9.47 -0.51
N VAL A 7 15.37 -8.14 -0.50
CA VAL A 7 14.86 -7.27 -1.57
C VAL A 7 15.60 -7.54 -2.88
N GLN A 8 16.92 -7.75 -2.83
CA GLN A 8 17.69 -8.15 -4.00
C GLN A 8 17.24 -9.51 -4.55
N GLN A 9 16.89 -10.44 -3.67
CA GLN A 9 16.38 -11.75 -4.08
C GLN A 9 15.02 -11.61 -4.78
N ILE A 10 14.10 -10.79 -4.26
CA ILE A 10 12.80 -10.51 -4.90
C ILE A 10 12.99 -9.93 -6.29
N ILE A 11 13.90 -8.96 -6.44
CA ILE A 11 14.21 -8.35 -7.74
C ILE A 11 14.77 -9.39 -8.73
N LYS A 12 15.60 -10.32 -8.26
CA LYS A 12 16.25 -11.34 -9.11
C LYS A 12 15.31 -12.49 -9.47
N THR A 13 14.36 -12.84 -8.59
CA THR A 13 13.45 -13.98 -8.78
C THR A 13 11.98 -13.61 -8.53
N PRO A 14 11.41 -12.64 -9.28
CA PRO A 14 10.02 -12.21 -9.10
C PRO A 14 9.02 -13.34 -9.36
N GLN A 15 9.37 -14.35 -10.17
CA GLN A 15 8.56 -15.56 -10.38
C GLN A 15 8.29 -16.37 -9.10
N LEU A 16 9.10 -16.17 -8.05
CA LEU A 16 8.94 -16.80 -6.74
C LEU A 16 8.21 -15.90 -5.74
N LEU A 17 7.43 -14.91 -6.21
CA LEU A 17 6.77 -13.90 -5.36
C LEU A 17 6.00 -14.50 -4.19
N HIS A 18 5.31 -15.62 -4.38
CA HIS A 18 4.57 -16.28 -3.30
C HIS A 18 5.49 -16.81 -2.19
N GLN A 19 6.66 -17.35 -2.55
CA GLN A 19 7.65 -17.79 -1.58
C GLN A 19 8.26 -16.60 -0.85
N HIS A 20 8.56 -15.52 -1.58
CA HIS A 20 9.08 -14.29 -0.99
C HIS A 20 8.08 -13.66 -0.02
N ALA A 21 6.80 -13.59 -0.39
CA ALA A 21 5.72 -13.13 0.49
C ALA A 21 5.65 -13.96 1.77
N ALA A 22 5.63 -15.29 1.65
CA ALA A 22 5.61 -16.18 2.81
C ALA A 22 6.85 -16.03 3.72
N LEU A 23 8.01 -15.69 3.15
CA LEU A 23 9.21 -15.39 3.93
C LEU A 23 9.09 -14.04 4.65
N MET A 24 8.54 -13.02 3.98
CA MET A 24 8.33 -11.69 4.56
C MET A 24 7.31 -11.70 5.70
N GLU A 25 6.23 -12.47 5.59
CA GLU A 25 5.22 -12.62 6.66
C GLU A 25 5.80 -13.20 7.96
N LYS A 26 6.86 -14.01 7.85
CA LYS A 26 7.52 -14.65 9.00
C LYS A 26 8.54 -13.74 9.68
N LEU A 27 8.88 -12.61 9.08
CA LEU A 27 9.80 -11.66 9.71
C LEU A 27 9.12 -10.98 10.91
N PRO A 28 9.89 -10.61 11.95
CA PRO A 28 9.40 -9.72 12.98
C PRO A 28 8.80 -8.45 12.35
N PRO A 29 7.66 -7.93 12.84
CA PRO A 29 6.97 -6.80 12.21
C PRO A 29 7.89 -5.62 11.89
N GLY A 30 8.74 -5.20 12.84
CA GLY A 30 9.71 -4.11 12.62
C GLY A 30 10.69 -4.38 11.48
N LYS A 31 11.16 -5.63 11.33
CA LYS A 31 12.07 -6.01 10.24
C LYS A 31 11.38 -6.05 8.89
N SER A 32 10.10 -6.40 8.84
CA SER A 32 9.31 -6.36 7.59
C SER A 32 9.04 -4.92 7.13
N ILE A 33 8.71 -4.02 8.07
CA ILE A 33 8.43 -2.60 7.80
C ILE A 33 9.68 -1.87 7.27
N GLU A 34 10.87 -2.19 7.80
CA GLU A 34 12.17 -1.63 7.34
C GLU A 34 12.48 -1.94 5.85
N LEU A 35 11.81 -2.92 5.25
CA LEU A 35 12.00 -3.30 3.84
C LEU A 35 11.13 -2.50 2.88
N VAL A 36 10.04 -1.88 3.37
CA VAL A 36 9.09 -1.12 2.54
C VAL A 36 9.80 -0.02 1.73
N PRO A 37 10.66 0.85 2.31
CA PRO A 37 11.32 1.90 1.53
C PRO A 37 12.20 1.34 0.40
N GLN A 38 12.81 0.18 0.61
CA GLN A 38 13.68 -0.46 -0.37
C GLN A 38 12.90 -1.11 -1.51
N LEU A 39 11.72 -1.66 -1.21
CA LEU A 39 10.79 -2.19 -2.20
C LEU A 39 10.17 -1.07 -3.05
N VAL A 40 9.82 0.05 -2.41
CA VAL A 40 9.37 1.27 -3.08
C VAL A 40 10.48 1.80 -3.99
N GLN A 41 11.72 1.92 -3.50
CA GLN A 41 12.86 2.32 -4.33
C GLN A 41 13.07 1.39 -5.54
N ALA A 42 12.99 0.08 -5.34
CA ALA A 42 13.09 -0.88 -6.45
C ALA A 42 11.96 -0.72 -7.47
N PHE A 43 10.76 -0.37 -7.02
CA PHE A 43 9.65 -0.02 -7.91
C PHE A 43 9.95 1.26 -8.70
N HIS A 44 10.41 2.34 -8.07
CA HIS A 44 10.81 3.57 -8.76
C HIS A 44 11.85 3.29 -9.83
N GLU A 45 12.84 2.45 -9.53
CA GLU A 45 13.88 2.00 -10.46
C GLU A 45 13.40 1.02 -11.55
N HIS A 46 12.09 0.78 -11.66
CA HIS A 46 11.48 -0.14 -12.62
C HIS A 46 11.94 -1.60 -12.51
N LYS A 47 12.51 -1.98 -11.35
CA LYS A 47 12.98 -3.35 -11.07
C LYS A 47 11.88 -4.28 -10.60
N LEU A 48 10.73 -3.73 -10.21
CA LEU A 48 9.54 -4.47 -9.81
C LEU A 48 8.32 -4.05 -10.63
N TRP A 49 7.55 -5.04 -11.04
CA TRP A 49 6.25 -4.81 -11.66
C TRP A 49 5.25 -4.29 -10.62
N PRO A 50 4.31 -3.39 -11.00
CA PRO A 50 3.40 -2.77 -10.05
C PRO A 50 2.60 -3.77 -9.20
N LYS A 51 2.12 -4.86 -9.81
CA LYS A 51 1.34 -5.89 -9.11
C LYS A 51 2.17 -6.64 -8.06
N ASP A 52 3.43 -6.89 -8.38
CA ASP A 52 4.35 -7.64 -7.51
C ASP A 52 4.81 -6.76 -6.36
N ALA A 53 5.18 -5.51 -6.66
CA ALA A 53 5.48 -4.49 -5.67
C ALA A 53 4.32 -4.30 -4.68
N ALA A 54 3.09 -4.12 -5.17
CA ALA A 54 1.93 -3.96 -4.31
C ALA A 54 1.68 -5.18 -3.41
N CYS A 55 1.87 -6.40 -3.96
CA CYS A 55 1.68 -7.64 -3.22
C CYS A 55 2.70 -7.79 -2.09
N ILE A 56 3.98 -7.58 -2.39
CA ILE A 56 5.06 -7.79 -1.42
C ILE A 56 5.12 -6.67 -0.38
N ILE A 57 4.85 -5.42 -0.78
CA ILE A 57 4.79 -4.29 0.14
C ILE A 57 3.62 -4.47 1.12
N ALA A 58 2.44 -4.87 0.65
CA ALA A 58 1.29 -5.12 1.53
C ALA A 58 1.60 -6.17 2.62
N VAL A 59 2.34 -7.22 2.26
CA VAL A 59 2.79 -8.27 3.19
C VAL A 59 3.74 -7.71 4.26
N CYS A 60 4.57 -6.73 3.90
CA CYS A 60 5.48 -6.05 4.82
C CYS A 60 4.79 -5.07 5.80
N ARG A 61 3.44 -4.97 5.77
CA ARG A 61 2.62 -4.18 6.70
C ARG A 61 3.10 -2.71 6.79
N PRO A 62 3.10 -1.97 5.67
CA PRO A 62 3.63 -0.62 5.63
C PRO A 62 2.90 0.27 6.64
N THR A 63 3.62 1.23 7.21
CA THR A 63 2.99 2.20 8.11
C THR A 63 2.08 3.14 7.33
N ASP A 64 1.16 3.80 8.04
CA ASP A 64 0.30 4.82 7.46
C ASP A 64 1.11 5.94 6.80
N GLU A 65 2.21 6.35 7.41
CA GLU A 65 3.14 7.35 6.86
C GLU A 65 3.72 6.89 5.51
N GLN A 66 4.24 5.66 5.43
CA GLN A 66 4.79 5.10 4.19
C GLN A 66 3.73 4.99 3.08
N LEU A 67 2.49 4.67 3.43
CA LEU A 67 1.39 4.64 2.48
C LEU A 67 0.97 6.04 2.05
N LEU A 68 0.91 6.99 2.98
CA LEU A 68 0.59 8.39 2.69
C LEU A 68 1.62 9.00 1.75
N ASP A 69 2.91 8.74 1.97
CA ASP A 69 3.98 9.21 1.08
C ASP A 69 3.75 8.75 -0.37
N LEU A 70 3.35 7.48 -0.56
CA LEU A 70 3.03 6.95 -1.89
C LEU A 70 1.77 7.58 -2.51
N LEU A 71 0.75 7.84 -1.71
CA LEU A 71 -0.51 8.43 -2.18
C LEU A 71 -0.39 9.93 -2.46
N LYS A 72 0.51 10.63 -1.76
CA LYS A 72 0.78 12.06 -1.93
C LYS A 72 1.91 12.36 -2.93
N ASP A 73 2.61 11.34 -3.41
CA ASP A 73 3.63 11.46 -4.45
C ASP A 73 3.04 12.09 -5.72
N ASP A 74 3.78 12.97 -6.39
CA ASP A 74 3.31 13.66 -7.62
C ASP A 74 3.21 12.72 -8.82
N GLY A 75 3.86 11.57 -8.78
CA GLY A 75 3.86 10.57 -9.83
C GLY A 75 2.63 9.67 -9.78
N GLU A 76 1.83 9.67 -10.86
CA GLU A 76 0.68 8.77 -11.01
C GLU A 76 1.01 7.30 -10.73
N ARG A 77 2.23 6.87 -11.10
CA ARG A 77 2.70 5.51 -10.93
C ARG A 77 2.81 5.12 -9.44
N CYS A 78 3.22 6.06 -8.60
CA CYS A 78 3.34 5.90 -7.15
C CYS A 78 1.96 5.95 -6.48
N GLN A 79 1.12 6.90 -6.87
CA GLN A 79 -0.27 6.99 -6.40
C GLN A 79 -1.05 5.70 -6.71
N LYS A 80 -0.91 5.17 -7.93
CA LYS A 80 -1.48 3.87 -8.34
C LYS A 80 -0.93 2.73 -7.48
N LEU A 81 0.38 2.72 -7.19
CA LEU A 81 0.98 1.71 -6.31
C LEU A 81 0.35 1.77 -4.90
N GLY A 82 0.24 2.97 -4.31
CA GLY A 82 -0.38 3.19 -3.01
C GLY A 82 -1.82 2.64 -2.95
N LEU A 83 -2.65 2.98 -3.94
CA LEU A 83 -4.03 2.47 -4.04
C LEU A 83 -4.07 0.93 -4.21
N HIS A 84 -3.13 0.34 -4.94
CA HIS A 84 -3.04 -1.11 -5.07
C HIS A 84 -2.61 -1.82 -3.79
N ILE A 85 -1.72 -1.21 -3.00
CA ILE A 85 -1.34 -1.71 -1.67
C ILE A 85 -2.55 -1.62 -0.73
N LEU A 86 -3.22 -0.46 -0.66
CA LEU A 86 -4.44 -0.29 0.14
C LEU A 86 -5.49 -1.33 -0.23
N ALA A 87 -5.74 -1.58 -1.51
CA ALA A 87 -6.72 -2.57 -1.96
C ALA A 87 -6.41 -4.00 -1.48
N ARG A 88 -5.13 -4.30 -1.18
CA ARG A 88 -4.72 -5.57 -0.57
C ARG A 88 -4.94 -5.54 0.94
N LEU A 89 -4.57 -4.45 1.60
CA LEU A 89 -4.65 -4.29 3.05
C LEU A 89 -6.10 -4.27 3.56
N ILE A 90 -7.02 -3.62 2.86
CA ILE A 90 -8.44 -3.57 3.27
C ILE A 90 -9.16 -4.93 3.20
N GLY A 91 -8.54 -5.94 2.58
CA GLY A 91 -9.00 -7.33 2.65
C GLY A 91 -8.64 -8.03 3.97
N ASN A 92 -7.80 -7.41 4.80
CA ASN A 92 -7.46 -7.84 6.14
C ASN A 92 -8.33 -7.10 7.16
N GLU A 93 -9.11 -7.85 7.95
CA GLU A 93 -10.04 -7.28 8.94
C GLU A 93 -9.32 -6.44 10.02
N ASP A 94 -8.10 -6.79 10.43
CA ASP A 94 -7.34 -6.02 11.42
C ASP A 94 -6.96 -4.63 10.91
N PHE A 95 -6.65 -4.51 9.62
CA PHE A 95 -6.37 -3.22 8.99
C PHE A 95 -7.67 -2.42 8.84
N LYS A 96 -8.73 -3.09 8.41
CA LYS A 96 -10.03 -2.47 8.13
C LYS A 96 -10.70 -1.85 9.37
N GLN A 97 -10.39 -2.33 10.57
CA GLN A 97 -11.00 -1.82 11.82
C GLN A 97 -10.19 -0.71 12.49
N ARG A 98 -8.97 -0.41 12.02
CA ARG A 98 -8.10 0.60 12.63
C ARG A 98 -8.40 2.00 12.08
N PRO A 99 -8.25 3.04 12.90
CA PRO A 99 -8.47 4.42 12.47
C PRO A 99 -7.37 4.89 11.51
N HIS A 100 -7.68 4.91 10.21
CA HIS A 100 -6.77 5.28 9.11
C HIS A 100 -7.22 6.57 8.40
N HIS A 101 -7.67 7.56 9.16
CA HIS A 101 -8.35 8.77 8.66
C HIS A 101 -7.59 9.50 7.54
N ALA A 102 -6.31 9.78 7.73
CA ALA A 102 -5.50 10.49 6.73
C ALA A 102 -5.37 9.69 5.43
N LEU A 103 -5.19 8.37 5.52
CA LEU A 103 -5.16 7.48 4.35
C LEU A 103 -6.51 7.45 3.63
N ALA A 104 -7.61 7.39 4.40
CA ALA A 104 -8.95 7.36 3.85
C ALA A 104 -9.27 8.65 3.07
N HIS A 105 -8.94 9.82 3.62
CA HIS A 105 -9.08 11.10 2.92
C HIS A 105 -8.28 11.15 1.61
N GLU A 106 -7.00 10.79 1.67
CA GLU A 106 -6.12 10.84 0.50
C GLU A 106 -6.55 9.82 -0.57
N ALA A 107 -6.92 8.61 -0.16
CA ALA A 107 -7.47 7.61 -1.05
C ALA A 107 -8.76 8.11 -1.72
N LEU A 108 -9.69 8.69 -0.97
CA LEU A 108 -10.94 9.21 -1.52
C LEU A 108 -10.70 10.31 -2.57
N ARG A 109 -9.77 11.23 -2.30
CA ARG A 109 -9.34 12.27 -3.25
C ARG A 109 -8.81 11.63 -4.54
N LEU A 110 -7.91 10.66 -4.45
CA LEU A 110 -7.32 9.99 -5.61
C LEU A 110 -8.35 9.17 -6.39
N LEU A 111 -9.32 8.53 -5.73
CA LEU A 111 -10.37 7.76 -6.41
C LEU A 111 -11.30 8.61 -7.27
N GLN A 112 -11.36 9.92 -7.03
CA GLN A 112 -12.06 10.91 -7.86
C GLN A 112 -11.22 11.39 -9.05
N THR A 113 -9.90 11.15 -9.03
CA THR A 113 -8.98 11.53 -10.10
C THR A 113 -8.92 10.46 -11.18
N GLU A 114 -9.30 10.81 -12.42
CA GLU A 114 -9.38 9.86 -13.53
C GLU A 114 -8.05 9.16 -13.84
N ALA A 115 -6.94 9.91 -13.82
CA ALA A 115 -5.61 9.44 -14.18
C ALA A 115 -5.13 8.25 -13.32
N VAL A 116 -5.54 8.18 -12.05
CA VAL A 116 -5.11 7.17 -11.07
C VAL A 116 -6.19 6.20 -10.65
N ARG A 117 -7.36 6.30 -11.28
CA ARG A 117 -8.53 5.51 -10.90
C ARG A 117 -8.27 4.00 -11.09
N PRO A 118 -8.43 3.18 -10.04
CA PRO A 118 -8.22 1.75 -10.13
C PRO A 118 -9.35 1.05 -10.91
N LYS A 119 -9.13 -0.21 -11.27
CA LYS A 119 -10.16 -1.03 -11.95
C LYS A 119 -11.41 -1.16 -11.07
N ARG A 120 -12.59 -1.30 -11.70
CA ARG A 120 -13.90 -1.37 -11.03
C ARG A 120 -13.96 -2.33 -9.84
N LYS A 121 -13.29 -3.49 -9.93
CA LYS A 121 -13.22 -4.50 -8.85
C LYS A 121 -12.49 -4.05 -7.58
N GLN A 122 -11.57 -3.09 -7.70
CA GLN A 122 -10.83 -2.49 -6.58
C GLN A 122 -11.44 -1.16 -6.15
N LEU A 123 -12.06 -0.43 -7.10
CA LEU A 123 -12.67 0.87 -6.85
C LEU A 123 -13.75 0.83 -5.76
N LYS A 124 -14.72 -0.07 -5.87
CA LYS A 124 -15.83 -0.12 -4.91
C LYS A 124 -15.36 -0.41 -3.47
N PRO A 125 -14.57 -1.48 -3.21
CA PRO A 125 -14.06 -1.74 -1.86
C PRO A 125 -13.23 -0.60 -1.28
N LEU A 126 -12.36 0.03 -2.08
CA LEU A 126 -11.57 1.18 -1.63
C LEU A 126 -12.45 2.38 -1.28
N LYS A 127 -13.46 2.66 -2.11
CA LYS A 127 -14.40 3.76 -1.89
C LYS A 127 -15.23 3.52 -0.63
N ASP A 128 -15.85 2.35 -0.51
CA ASP A 128 -16.69 1.97 0.63
C ASP A 128 -15.88 2.04 1.95
N TRP A 129 -14.62 1.57 1.93
CA TRP A 129 -13.71 1.68 3.07
C TRP A 129 -13.37 3.14 3.40
N ALA A 130 -12.97 3.94 2.41
CA ALA A 130 -12.55 5.32 2.62
C ALA A 130 -13.71 6.19 3.15
N GLU A 131 -14.92 6.05 2.59
CA GLU A 131 -16.09 6.80 3.04
C GLU A 131 -16.48 6.46 4.49
N ALA A 132 -16.42 5.19 4.89
CA ALA A 132 -16.69 4.78 6.27
C ALA A 132 -15.74 5.45 7.27
N HIS A 133 -14.44 5.55 6.95
CA HIS A 133 -13.41 6.08 7.85
C HIS A 133 -13.31 7.62 7.84
N VAL A 134 -13.80 8.29 6.79
CA VAL A 134 -13.91 9.76 6.77
C VAL A 134 -15.12 10.21 7.60
N THR A 135 -16.27 9.52 7.48
CA THR A 135 -17.52 9.88 8.16
C THR A 135 -17.44 9.76 9.69
N GLU A 136 -16.56 8.90 10.22
CA GLU A 136 -16.34 8.75 11.66
C GLU A 136 -15.71 9.99 12.32
N ILE A 137 -14.97 10.81 11.56
CA ILE A 137 -14.32 12.04 12.07
C ILE A 137 -15.37 13.11 12.36
N ASP A 138 -16.34 13.27 11.46
CA ASP A 138 -17.41 14.27 11.57
C ASP A 138 -18.40 13.96 12.73
N ARG A 139 -18.38 12.74 13.27
CA ARG A 139 -19.20 12.34 14.42
C ARG A 139 -18.57 12.63 15.78
N ILE A 140 -17.25 12.83 15.82
CA ILE A 140 -16.50 13.03 17.07
C ILE A 140 -16.23 14.53 17.34
N SER A 141 -16.49 15.40 16.37
CA SER A 141 -16.51 16.86 16.57
C SER A 141 -17.90 17.43 16.25
N PRO A 142 -18.83 17.51 17.24
CA PRO A 142 -20.00 18.34 17.06
C PRO A 142 -19.59 19.84 17.09
N PRO A 143 -20.31 20.72 16.37
CA PRO A 143 -20.15 22.17 16.51
C PRO A 143 -20.49 22.69 17.91
#